data_AF-A0A350YRT5-F1
#
_entry.id   AF-A0A350YRT5-F1
#
_cell.length_a   1.000
_cell.length_b   1.000
_cell.length_c   1.000
_cell.angle_alpha   90.00
_cell.angle_beta   90.00
_cell.angle_gamma   90.00
#
_symmetry.space_group_name_H-M   'P 1'
#
loop_
_entity.id
_entity.type
_entity.pdbx_description
1 polymer ?
#
loop_
_entity_poly.entity_id
_entity_poly.type
_entity_poly.pdbx_seq_one_letter_code
_entity_poly.pdbx_strand_id
1 'polypeptide(L)'
;MRVARGEALGIKQEDVRIKGWAIECRINAEDVQSGFAPDPGKIEKLILPSEPYVRTDTGVRAGSAIVSSYDSMIAKLIITGNDRKDAIRKCKLALDKVWIKGVKTTLPFFRMLVRNPKFINGTFTTAFIEKDLEKFYLNSEYEEMLAAWLTTSLFVDENLTEKSIMPDYETGREMSPWLLNKRINQF
;
A
#
# COMPACT_ATOMS: atom_id res chain seq x y z
N MET A 1 27.05 14.78 -15.10
CA MET A 1 27.22 16.09 -15.79
C MET A 1 28.69 16.49 -15.95
N ARG A 2 29.54 16.50 -14.92
CA ARG A 2 30.96 16.91 -15.01
C ARG A 2 31.78 16.16 -16.07
N VAL A 3 31.79 14.82 -15.98
CA VAL A 3 32.49 13.97 -16.98
C VAL A 3 31.94 14.17 -18.40
N ALA A 4 30.63 14.31 -18.56
CA ALA A 4 30.01 14.57 -19.86
C ALA A 4 30.38 15.94 -20.46
N ARG A 5 30.83 16.89 -19.62
CA ARG A 5 31.38 18.19 -20.04
C ARG A 5 32.90 18.14 -20.30
N GLY A 6 33.50 16.94 -20.27
CA GLY A 6 34.93 16.73 -20.49
C GLY A 6 35.81 16.89 -19.23
N GLU A 7 35.23 17.09 -18.05
CA GLU A 7 36.03 17.13 -16.81
C GLU A 7 36.55 15.75 -16.43
N ALA A 8 37.79 15.69 -15.94
CA ALA A 8 38.35 14.48 -15.34
C ALA A 8 37.62 14.10 -14.03
N LEU A 9 37.75 12.83 -13.62
CA LEU A 9 37.27 12.38 -12.31
C LEU A 9 38.05 13.10 -11.19
N GLY A 10 37.32 13.75 -10.28
CA GLY A 10 37.91 14.53 -9.18
C GLY A 10 38.37 13.69 -7.99
N ILE A 11 38.31 12.36 -8.08
CA ILE A 11 38.70 11.43 -7.01
C ILE A 11 39.51 10.28 -7.62
N LYS A 12 40.44 9.74 -6.86
CA LYS A 12 41.20 8.53 -7.19
C LYS A 12 40.57 7.32 -6.53
N GLN A 13 40.99 6.12 -6.95
CA GLN A 13 40.51 4.87 -6.36
C GLN A 13 40.74 4.80 -4.84
N GLU A 14 41.86 5.33 -4.35
CA GLU A 14 42.22 5.40 -2.92
C GLU A 14 41.29 6.31 -2.09
N ASP A 15 40.58 7.24 -2.73
CA ASP A 15 39.62 8.14 -2.08
C ASP A 15 38.24 7.47 -1.89
N VAL A 16 37.94 6.40 -2.64
CA VAL A 16 36.65 5.71 -2.62
C VAL A 16 36.53 4.88 -1.33
N ARG A 17 35.82 5.42 -0.34
CA ARG A 17 35.55 4.76 0.93
C ARG A 17 34.07 4.36 1.04
N ILE A 18 33.81 3.08 1.22
CA ILE A 18 32.47 2.56 1.54
C ILE A 18 32.24 2.71 3.03
N LYS A 19 31.21 3.48 3.42
CA LYS A 19 30.85 3.73 4.82
C LYS A 19 29.41 3.34 5.07
N GLY A 20 29.19 2.63 6.17
CA GLY A 20 27.86 2.28 6.64
C GLY A 20 27.16 1.24 5.75
N TRP A 21 25.82 1.31 5.75
CA TRP A 21 24.96 0.42 4.98
C TRP A 21 23.80 1.20 4.37
N ALA A 22 23.35 0.79 3.19
CA ALA A 22 22.18 1.35 2.54
C ALA A 22 21.19 0.25 2.14
N ILE A 23 19.89 0.56 2.21
CA ILE A 23 18.80 -0.30 1.75
C ILE A 23 17.88 0.56 0.88
N GLU A 24 17.57 0.09 -0.31
CA GLU A 24 16.59 0.71 -1.20
C GLU A 24 15.36 -0.20 -1.33
N CYS A 25 14.17 0.38 -1.18
CA CYS A 25 12.90 -0.26 -1.51
C CYS A 25 12.24 0.48 -2.69
N ARG A 26 11.94 -0.25 -3.77
CA ARG A 26 11.20 0.27 -4.93
C ARG A 26 9.70 0.14 -4.68
N ILE A 27 9.08 1.23 -4.26
CA ILE A 27 7.65 1.28 -4.02
C ILE A 27 6.94 1.39 -5.37
N ASN A 28 6.25 0.32 -5.74
CA ASN A 28 5.55 0.19 -7.01
C ASN A 28 4.04 0.12 -6.79
N ALA A 29 3.27 0.54 -7.78
CA ALA A 29 1.82 0.37 -7.89
C ALA A 29 1.51 -1.06 -8.37
N GLU A 30 1.62 -2.04 -7.47
CA GLU A 30 1.44 -3.46 -7.75
C GLU A 30 0.67 -4.14 -6.61
N ASP A 31 -0.15 -5.12 -6.96
CA ASP A 31 -0.89 -5.96 -6.02
C ASP A 31 -0.09 -7.21 -5.63
N VAL A 32 0.50 -7.17 -4.43
CA VAL A 32 1.26 -8.28 -3.85
C VAL A 32 0.40 -9.54 -3.67
N GLN A 33 -0.89 -9.40 -3.37
CA GLN A 33 -1.80 -10.55 -3.20
C GLN A 33 -2.15 -11.21 -4.53
N SER A 34 -2.08 -10.45 -5.63
CA SER A 34 -2.32 -10.93 -6.99
C SER A 34 -1.01 -11.19 -7.74
N GLY A 35 0.04 -11.64 -7.03
CA GLY A 35 1.31 -12.01 -7.65
C GLY A 35 2.08 -10.83 -8.25
N PHE A 36 2.00 -9.66 -7.63
CA PHE A 36 2.65 -8.41 -8.08
C PHE A 36 2.10 -7.89 -9.42
N ALA A 37 0.83 -8.17 -9.73
CA ALA A 37 0.17 -7.58 -10.89
C ALA A 37 0.16 -6.04 -10.81
N PRO A 38 0.45 -5.30 -11.90
CA PRO A 38 0.36 -3.84 -11.90
C PRO A 38 -1.05 -3.35 -11.54
N ASP A 39 -1.12 -2.30 -10.74
CA ASP A 39 -2.36 -1.66 -10.28
C ASP A 39 -2.38 -0.18 -10.69
N PRO A 40 -2.61 0.12 -11.99
CA PRO A 40 -2.70 1.50 -12.47
C PRO A 40 -3.90 2.21 -11.84
N GLY A 41 -3.74 3.49 -11.53
CA GLY A 41 -4.78 4.25 -10.84
C GLY A 41 -4.32 5.63 -10.42
N LYS A 42 -5.16 6.33 -9.67
CA LYS A 42 -4.85 7.68 -9.18
C LYS A 42 -4.34 7.61 -7.74
N ILE A 43 -3.22 8.27 -7.48
CA ILE A 43 -2.72 8.43 -6.12
C ILE A 43 -3.57 9.50 -5.43
N GLU A 44 -4.44 9.10 -4.51
CA GLU A 44 -5.26 10.03 -3.72
C GLU A 44 -4.45 10.72 -2.63
N LYS A 45 -3.57 9.95 -1.97
CA LYS A 45 -2.74 10.44 -0.87
C LYS A 45 -1.36 9.83 -0.97
N LEU A 46 -0.34 10.65 -0.73
CA LEU A 46 1.07 10.26 -0.70
C LEU A 46 1.77 10.98 0.45
N ILE A 47 2.11 10.24 1.49
CA ILE A 47 2.95 10.69 2.60
C ILE A 47 4.20 9.85 2.59
N LEU A 48 5.34 10.53 2.47
CA LEU A 48 6.66 9.92 2.43
C LEU A 48 7.46 10.38 3.67
N PRO A 49 8.27 9.49 4.26
CA PRO A 49 9.17 9.81 5.36
C PRO A 49 10.21 10.88 4.96
N SER A 50 10.67 11.65 5.96
CA SER A 50 11.60 12.79 5.79
C SER A 50 12.71 12.82 6.84
N GLU A 51 12.93 11.70 7.53
CA GLU A 51 13.96 11.58 8.55
C GLU A 51 15.37 11.76 7.96
N PRO A 52 16.36 12.23 8.74
CA PRO A 52 17.71 12.50 8.23
C PRO A 52 18.44 11.31 7.58
N TYR A 53 18.01 10.08 7.91
CA TYR A 53 18.57 8.84 7.37
C TYR A 53 17.76 8.28 6.19
N VAL A 54 16.76 9.02 5.71
CA VAL A 54 15.87 8.64 4.62
C VAL A 54 16.04 9.62 3.48
N ARG A 55 16.27 9.07 2.28
CA ARG A 55 16.17 9.77 1.02
C ARG A 55 15.03 9.15 0.22
N THR A 56 14.15 9.99 -0.30
CA THR A 56 13.07 9.53 -1.16
C THR A 56 13.21 10.17 -2.54
N ASP A 57 13.35 9.35 -3.57
CA ASP A 57 13.30 9.81 -4.96
C ASP A 57 11.92 9.44 -5.52
N THR A 58 11.11 10.43 -5.89
CA THR A 58 9.78 10.20 -6.48
C THR A 58 9.53 11.18 -7.63
N GLY A 59 8.83 10.70 -8.67
CA GLY A 59 8.38 11.52 -9.80
C GLY A 59 6.89 11.86 -9.76
N VAL A 60 6.19 11.48 -8.69
CA VAL A 60 4.74 11.60 -8.57
C VAL A 60 4.35 12.32 -7.28
N ARG A 61 3.09 12.77 -7.22
CA ARG A 61 2.50 13.45 -6.06
C ARG A 61 1.06 13.00 -5.86
N ALA A 62 0.44 13.39 -4.75
CA ALA A 62 -1.00 13.25 -4.61
C ALA A 62 -1.72 13.92 -5.81
N GLY A 63 -2.68 13.20 -6.39
CA GLY A 63 -3.39 13.56 -7.62
C GLY A 63 -2.77 12.98 -8.91
N SER A 64 -1.52 12.50 -8.89
CA SER A 64 -0.89 11.86 -10.07
C SER A 64 -1.62 10.58 -10.48
N ALA A 65 -1.66 10.30 -11.78
CA ALA A 65 -2.13 9.03 -12.34
C ALA A 65 -0.94 8.13 -12.68
N ILE A 66 -1.00 6.88 -12.25
CA ILE A 66 -0.12 5.80 -12.68
C ILE A 66 -0.78 5.12 -13.87
N VAL A 67 -0.14 5.21 -15.04
CA VAL A 67 -0.63 4.61 -16.28
C VAL A 67 0.12 3.32 -16.59
N SER A 68 -0.54 2.39 -17.27
CA SER A 68 0.05 1.10 -17.66
C SER A 68 1.16 1.20 -18.71
N SER A 69 1.33 2.37 -19.32
CA SER A 69 2.31 2.62 -20.39
C SER A 69 3.75 2.75 -19.89
N TYR A 70 3.96 2.93 -18.59
CA TYR A 70 5.27 3.14 -17.97
C TYR A 70 5.51 2.15 -16.82
N ASP A 71 6.71 2.18 -16.25
CA ASP A 71 7.05 1.44 -15.03
C ASP A 71 6.05 1.80 -13.90
N SER A 72 5.68 0.80 -13.09
CA SER A 72 4.74 0.93 -11.96
C SER A 72 5.33 1.73 -10.79
N MET A 73 6.59 2.17 -10.88
CA MET A 73 7.31 2.80 -9.79
C MET A 73 6.70 4.14 -9.35
N ILE A 74 6.39 4.22 -8.06
CA ILE A 74 5.95 5.43 -7.37
C ILE A 74 7.15 6.16 -6.76
N ALA A 75 8.00 5.43 -6.03
CA ALA A 75 9.15 6.02 -5.33
C ALA A 75 10.26 5.00 -5.06
N LYS A 76 11.50 5.49 -4.98
CA LYS A 76 12.61 4.80 -4.34
C LYS A 76 12.76 5.32 -2.93
N LEU A 77 12.58 4.44 -1.95
CA LEU A 77 12.81 4.74 -0.54
C LEU A 77 14.20 4.21 -0.16
N ILE A 78 15.14 5.12 0.09
CA ILE A 78 16.55 4.81 0.34
C ILE A 78 16.87 5.15 1.80
N ILE A 79 17.37 4.16 2.54
CA ILE A 79 17.68 4.28 3.96
C ILE A 79 19.17 4.03 4.17
N THR A 80 19.80 4.87 4.98
CA THR A 80 21.20 4.72 5.40
C THR A 80 21.34 4.39 6.89
N GLY A 81 22.26 3.50 7.23
CA GLY A 81 22.60 3.14 8.61
C GLY A 81 24.11 3.04 8.83
N ASN A 82 24.52 3.03 10.09
CA ASN A 82 25.93 2.86 10.46
C ASN A 82 26.43 1.44 10.18
N ASP A 83 25.53 0.47 10.25
CA ASP A 83 25.72 -0.92 9.87
C ASP A 83 24.41 -1.50 9.32
N ARG A 84 24.44 -2.77 8.91
CA ARG A 84 23.29 -3.46 8.33
C ARG A 84 22.10 -3.55 9.29
N LYS A 85 22.32 -3.82 10.57
CA LYS A 85 21.25 -3.96 11.57
C LYS A 85 20.59 -2.61 11.82
N ASP A 86 21.37 -1.54 11.92
CA ASP A 86 20.86 -0.17 12.04
C ASP A 86 20.06 0.25 10.81
N ALA A 87 20.55 -0.04 9.59
CA ALA A 87 19.83 0.25 8.35
C ALA A 87 18.48 -0.49 8.28
N ILE A 88 18.42 -1.78 8.67
CA ILE A 88 17.16 -2.54 8.72
C ILE A 88 16.19 -1.95 9.75
N ARG A 89 16.68 -1.63 10.95
CA ARG A 89 15.85 -1.02 12.01
C ARG A 89 15.25 0.32 11.54
N LYS A 90 16.07 1.17 10.93
CA LYS A 90 15.63 2.44 10.33
C LYS A 90 14.67 2.24 9.17
N CYS A 91 14.92 1.24 8.31
CA CYS A 91 14.06 0.90 7.19
C CYS A 91 12.67 0.48 7.65
N LYS A 92 12.56 -0.34 8.72
CA LYS A 92 11.28 -0.68 9.36
C LYS A 92 10.51 0.58 9.77
N LEU A 93 11.16 1.50 10.47
CA LEU A 93 10.53 2.74 10.94
C LEU A 93 10.10 3.65 9.77
N ALA A 94 10.91 3.74 8.72
CA ALA A 94 10.60 4.54 7.53
C ALA A 94 9.40 3.95 6.76
N LEU A 95 9.38 2.62 6.54
CA LEU A 95 8.28 1.93 5.85
C LEU A 95 6.95 2.05 6.59
N ASP A 96 6.96 2.08 7.93
CA ASP A 96 5.75 2.24 8.74
C ASP A 96 5.17 3.67 8.63
N LYS A 97 5.99 4.65 8.22
CA LYS A 97 5.56 6.05 7.98
C LYS A 97 5.09 6.33 6.56
N VAL A 98 5.36 5.44 5.61
CA VAL A 98 4.86 5.60 4.24
C VAL A 98 3.36 5.34 4.22
N TRP A 99 2.60 6.29 3.68
CA TRP A 99 1.17 6.13 3.45
C TRP A 99 0.80 6.53 2.02
N ILE A 100 0.30 5.56 1.26
CA ILE A 100 -0.21 5.72 -0.10
C ILE A 100 -1.67 5.28 -0.10
N LYS A 101 -2.55 6.06 -0.73
CA LYS A 101 -3.97 5.74 -0.94
C LYS A 101 -4.32 5.88 -2.42
N GLY A 102 -5.22 5.03 -2.92
CA GLY A 102 -5.78 5.08 -4.27
C GLY A 102 -5.26 3.99 -5.22
N VAL A 103 -4.14 3.36 -4.87
CA VAL A 103 -3.57 2.19 -5.56
C VAL A 103 -3.01 1.21 -4.53
N LYS A 104 -3.00 -0.08 -4.87
CA LYS A 104 -2.25 -1.12 -4.19
C LYS A 104 -0.76 -0.93 -4.44
N THR A 105 0.07 -1.37 -3.50
CA THR A 105 1.52 -1.15 -3.58
C THR A 105 2.32 -2.32 -3.02
N THR A 106 3.62 -2.32 -3.33
CA THR A 106 4.60 -3.27 -2.77
C THR A 106 4.97 -3.00 -1.29
N LEU A 107 4.37 -1.99 -0.64
CA LEU A 107 4.64 -1.66 0.77
C LEU A 107 4.42 -2.83 1.74
N PRO A 108 3.32 -3.60 1.67
CA PRO A 108 3.10 -4.74 2.57
C PRO A 108 4.22 -5.78 2.45
N PHE A 109 4.67 -6.06 1.23
CA PHE A 109 5.79 -6.96 0.97
C PHE A 109 7.07 -6.47 1.66
N PHE A 110 7.48 -5.22 1.48
CA PHE A 110 8.69 -4.72 2.12
C PHE A 110 8.58 -4.70 3.65
N ARG A 111 7.42 -4.35 4.20
CA ARG A 111 7.17 -4.39 5.65
C ARG A 111 7.35 -5.80 6.20
N MET A 112 6.84 -6.82 5.52
CA MET A 112 7.07 -8.21 5.87
C MET A 112 8.56 -8.59 5.71
N LEU A 113 9.17 -8.24 4.58
CA LEU A 113 10.55 -8.62 4.22
C LEU A 113 11.56 -8.15 5.27
N VAL A 114 11.50 -6.88 5.69
CA VAL A 114 12.45 -6.32 6.67
C VAL A 114 12.29 -6.91 8.07
N ARG A 115 11.19 -7.64 8.32
CA ARG A 115 10.91 -8.38 9.56
C ARG A 115 11.23 -9.87 9.44
N ASN A 116 11.56 -10.37 8.25
CA ASN A 116 11.85 -11.78 8.01
C ASN A 116 13.25 -12.17 8.55
N PRO A 117 13.39 -13.24 9.35
CA PRO A 117 14.67 -13.65 9.91
C PRO A 117 15.76 -13.96 8.88
N LYS A 118 15.43 -14.61 7.74
CA LYS A 118 16.41 -14.88 6.67
C LYS A 118 16.95 -13.59 6.06
N PHE A 119 16.07 -12.61 5.83
CA PHE A 119 16.50 -11.28 5.39
C PHE A 119 17.33 -10.58 6.46
N ILE A 120 16.94 -10.60 7.73
CA ILE A 120 17.70 -9.99 8.83
C ILE A 120 19.09 -10.63 8.99
N ASN A 121 19.22 -11.93 8.79
CA ASN A 121 20.48 -12.66 8.90
C ASN A 121 21.35 -12.59 7.64
N GLY A 122 20.78 -12.16 6.50
CA GLY A 122 21.50 -12.12 5.23
C GLY A 122 21.67 -13.50 4.58
N THR A 123 20.90 -14.50 5.02
CA THR A 123 20.99 -15.89 4.55
C THR A 123 19.90 -16.16 3.52
N PHE A 124 19.99 -15.50 2.38
CA PHE A 124 19.01 -15.62 1.29
C PHE A 124 19.71 -15.64 -0.07
N THR A 125 19.01 -16.14 -1.08
CA THR A 125 19.50 -16.23 -2.46
C THR A 125 18.55 -15.49 -3.41
N THR A 126 18.84 -15.51 -4.70
CA THR A 126 17.90 -14.99 -5.73
C THR A 126 16.58 -15.75 -5.76
N ALA A 127 16.55 -17.01 -5.32
CA ALA A 127 15.34 -17.84 -5.23
C ALA A 127 14.53 -17.60 -3.94
N PHE A 128 14.93 -16.63 -3.11
CA PHE A 128 14.32 -16.40 -1.79
C PHE A 128 12.82 -16.13 -1.87
N ILE A 129 12.38 -15.30 -2.83
CA ILE A 129 10.96 -14.99 -3.03
C ILE A 129 10.20 -16.25 -3.43
N GLU A 130 10.72 -17.05 -4.35
CA GLU A 130 10.03 -18.21 -4.90
C GLU A 130 10.01 -19.43 -3.97
N LYS A 131 11.07 -19.63 -3.18
CA LYS A 131 11.29 -20.88 -2.42
C LYS A 131 11.19 -20.73 -0.91
N ASP A 132 11.57 -19.58 -0.37
CA ASP A 132 11.72 -19.38 1.07
C ASP A 132 10.59 -18.53 1.68
N LEU A 133 9.74 -17.95 0.84
CA LEU A 133 8.62 -17.10 1.20
C LEU A 133 7.32 -17.84 0.88
N GLU A 134 6.74 -18.50 1.89
CA GLU A 134 5.47 -19.23 1.74
C GLU A 134 4.26 -18.29 1.53
N LYS A 135 4.33 -17.05 2.03
CA LYS A 135 3.27 -16.05 1.92
C LYS A 135 3.86 -14.66 1.74
N PHE A 136 3.32 -13.89 0.79
CA PHE A 136 3.69 -12.48 0.57
C PHE A 136 2.73 -11.48 1.24
N TYR A 137 1.68 -11.99 1.89
CA TYR A 137 0.58 -11.21 2.43
C TYR A 137 0.38 -11.50 3.91
N LEU A 138 -0.03 -10.48 4.67
CA LEU A 138 -0.67 -10.71 5.96
C LEU A 138 -1.98 -11.45 5.69
N ASN A 139 -2.18 -12.54 6.43
CA ASN A 139 -3.47 -13.20 6.56
C ASN A 139 -3.67 -13.36 8.06
N SER A 140 -4.47 -12.47 8.65
CA SER A 140 -4.94 -12.66 10.02
C SER A 140 -6.21 -13.50 9.97
N GLU A 141 -6.37 -14.48 10.85
CA GLU A 141 -7.67 -15.18 11.02
C GLU A 141 -8.82 -14.19 11.28
N TYR A 142 -8.49 -13.01 11.79
CA TYR A 142 -9.45 -11.94 12.07
C TYR A 142 -9.63 -10.95 10.92
N GLU A 143 -8.85 -10.99 9.83
CA GLU A 143 -8.97 -9.99 8.76
C GLU A 143 -10.36 -10.00 8.12
N GLU A 144 -10.90 -11.18 7.82
CA GLU A 144 -12.25 -11.31 7.29
C GLU A 144 -13.30 -10.84 8.31
N MET A 145 -13.12 -11.20 9.58
CA MET A 145 -14.02 -10.78 10.65
C MET A 145 -13.98 -9.26 10.86
N LEU A 146 -12.80 -8.65 10.84
CA LEU A 146 -12.60 -7.22 10.96
C LEU A 146 -13.16 -6.49 9.74
N ALA A 147 -12.95 -7.02 8.52
CA ALA A 147 -13.54 -6.48 7.31
C ALA A 147 -15.07 -6.57 7.35
N ALA A 148 -15.63 -7.70 7.77
CA ALA A 148 -17.08 -7.89 7.93
C ALA A 148 -17.65 -6.95 9.00
N TRP A 149 -16.98 -6.82 10.14
CA TRP A 149 -17.38 -5.92 11.22
C TRP A 149 -17.31 -4.45 10.77
N LEU A 150 -16.23 -4.03 10.13
CA LEU A 150 -16.07 -2.67 9.60
C LEU A 150 -17.13 -2.37 8.53
N THR A 151 -17.36 -3.30 7.60
CA THR A 151 -18.39 -3.17 6.56
C THR A 151 -19.78 -3.05 7.18
N THR A 152 -20.09 -3.87 8.19
CA THR A 152 -21.36 -3.81 8.92
C THR A 152 -21.51 -2.47 9.64
N SER A 153 -20.46 -2.01 10.32
CA SER A 153 -20.46 -0.72 11.02
C SER A 153 -20.66 0.46 10.07
N LEU A 154 -20.00 0.46 8.90
CA LEU A 154 -20.16 1.48 7.87
C LEU A 154 -21.55 1.43 7.25
N PHE A 155 -22.09 0.24 6.97
CA PHE A 155 -23.44 0.06 6.47
C PHE A 155 -24.49 0.59 7.46
N VAL A 156 -24.33 0.29 8.75
CA VAL A 156 -25.19 0.82 9.83
C VAL A 156 -25.10 2.34 9.87
N ASP A 157 -23.90 2.91 9.81
CA ASP A 157 -23.71 4.36 9.86
C ASP A 157 -24.37 5.03 8.65
N GLU A 158 -24.16 4.51 7.43
CA GLU A 158 -24.75 5.07 6.20
C GLU A 158 -26.27 4.90 6.11
N ASN A 159 -26.82 3.75 6.52
CA ASN A 159 -28.23 3.40 6.27
C ASN A 159 -29.15 3.55 7.48
N LEU A 160 -28.62 3.63 8.70
CA LEU A 160 -29.42 3.76 9.91
C LEU A 160 -29.32 5.15 10.55
N THR A 161 -28.43 6.03 10.08
CA THR A 161 -28.44 7.46 10.50
C THR A 161 -29.32 8.35 9.61
N GLU A 162 -29.70 7.92 8.41
CA GLU A 162 -30.81 8.54 7.68
C GLU A 162 -32.14 8.18 8.38
N LYS A 163 -32.86 9.21 8.82
CA LYS A 163 -34.21 9.13 9.39
C LYS A 163 -35.23 8.64 8.35
N SER A 164 -35.18 7.36 7.98
CA SER A 164 -36.17 6.73 7.10
C SER A 164 -36.75 5.44 7.68
N ILE A 165 -36.89 5.36 9.00
CA ILE A 165 -37.70 4.33 9.66
C ILE A 165 -38.57 4.99 10.74
N MET A 166 -39.38 5.96 10.34
CA MET A 166 -40.66 6.17 10.99
C MET A 166 -41.71 5.75 9.97
N PRO A 167 -42.41 4.62 10.17
CA PRO A 167 -43.54 4.30 9.32
C PRO A 167 -44.55 5.45 9.45
N ASP A 168 -44.78 6.17 8.36
CA ASP A 168 -45.89 7.13 8.28
C ASP A 168 -47.19 6.33 8.23
N TYR A 169 -47.88 6.28 9.37
CA TYR A 169 -49.14 5.57 9.52
C TYR A 169 -50.31 6.30 8.84
N GLU A 170 -50.14 7.54 8.37
CA GLU A 170 -51.21 8.27 7.68
C GLU A 170 -51.31 7.88 6.19
N THR A 171 -50.19 7.66 5.51
CA THR A 171 -50.17 7.17 4.11
C THR A 171 -50.46 5.66 3.98
N GLY A 172 -50.33 4.89 5.06
CA GLY A 172 -50.67 3.46 5.08
C GLY A 172 -52.17 3.13 4.99
N ARG A 173 -53.05 4.14 4.98
CA ARG A 173 -54.50 3.95 4.80
C ARG A 173 -54.95 3.86 3.35
N GLU A 174 -54.16 4.33 2.40
CA GLU A 174 -54.48 4.17 0.97
C GLU A 174 -53.96 2.83 0.47
N MET A 175 -54.88 1.88 0.26
CA MET A 175 -54.54 0.63 -0.40
C MET A 175 -54.06 0.90 -1.83
N SER A 176 -52.84 0.46 -2.14
CA SER A 176 -52.34 0.54 -3.51
C SER A 176 -53.24 -0.24 -4.48
N PRO A 177 -53.43 0.24 -5.73
CA PRO A 177 -54.26 -0.43 -6.73
C PRO A 177 -53.86 -1.90 -6.97
N TRP A 178 -52.57 -2.21 -6.81
CA TRP A 178 -52.04 -3.57 -6.94
C TRP A 178 -52.47 -4.49 -5.79
N LEU A 179 -52.47 -4.00 -4.55
CA LEU A 179 -52.93 -4.76 -3.38
C LEU A 179 -54.45 -4.98 -3.42
N LEU A 180 -55.21 -4.00 -3.92
CA LEU A 180 -56.64 -4.10 -4.16
C LEU A 180 -56.96 -5.20 -5.19
N ASN A 181 -56.25 -5.19 -6.33
CA ASN A 181 -56.45 -6.19 -7.38
C ASN A 181 -56.10 -7.62 -6.92
N LYS A 182 -55.08 -7.78 -6.06
CA LYS A 182 -54.73 -9.07 -5.48
C LYS A 182 -55.82 -9.62 -4.55
N ARG A 183 -56.52 -8.75 -3.82
CA ARG A 183 -57.62 -9.15 -2.92
C ARG A 183 -58.92 -9.45 -3.68
N ILE A 184 -59.21 -8.72 -4.75
CA ILE A 184 -60.38 -8.95 -5.59
C ILE A 184 -60.30 -10.31 -6.31
N ASN A 185 -59.11 -10.69 -6.80
CA ASN A 185 -58.92 -11.95 -7.54
C ASN A 185 -58.73 -13.20 -6.64
N GLN A 186 -58.98 -13.08 -5.32
CA GLN A 186 -58.92 -14.22 -4.38
C GLN A 186 -60.31 -14.73 -3.94
N PHE A 187 -61.40 -14.23 -4.55
CA PHE A 187 -62.75 -14.79 -4.43
C PHE A 187 -63.23 -15.34 -5.78
#